data_AF-A0A2T0U1X3-F1
#
_entry.id   AF-A0A2T0U1X3-F1
#
_cell.length_a   1.000
_cell.length_b   1.000
_cell.length_c   1.000
_cell.angle_alpha   90.00
_cell.angle_beta   90.00
_cell.angle_gamma   90.00
#
_symmetry.space_group_name_H-M   'P 1'
#
loop_
_entity.id
_entity.type
_entity.pdbx_description
1 polymer ?
#
loop_
_entity_poly.entity_id
_entity_poly.type
_entity_poly.pdbx_seq_one_letter_code
_entity_poly.pdbx_strand_id
1 'polypeptide(L)'
;MLDVLRLFAAVTVVAFHYTARHSPGWNGPVPEELAGVGQWAAYGRMGVPLFFVISGFVLLMSAWGRDVRGFVASRVGRLFPAYWVAVAFSVVLVVVIWPENPAFLGHEVTTSGALLNFTMVQGAFGVPDVDGPYWTLWYEARFYLLIALFMMVGITRNRVLAFCALWPVLGAMAHGTGSGLLSAFLMPDYAPFFAGGMLLYLIHRDGHDLGSWLLVGLQVSIALNFSMNVYPGVLGAETPWTPSKAVIAIVSLACFGLVALVTLTPLAARSAGWMTVAGALTYPVYLVHENLGWWVIHLTRGALGPWGAVALATAVAFAAAFALHYGVEKPYGGRLRQATLRMLSRPEERRTQRPAGDAAGAAGPAEVTPAPRGTGIPVHREPAADRRTADHRGPDRRAADHRAADHRAADHRAADRAVGSRPAGGRPAGSGPAADPGRSAAGRHAERRSSRLARPGQDDEDPATVVFPPELPEPRDSALTGPQLLR
;
A
#
# COMPACT_ATOMS: atom_id res chain seq x y z
N MET A 1 -4.38 -14.50 -3.45
CA MET A 1 -5.46 -13.52 -3.18
C MET A 1 -5.01 -12.10 -2.85
N LEU A 2 -4.03 -11.85 -1.96
CA LEU A 2 -3.69 -10.49 -1.48
C LEU A 2 -3.54 -9.42 -2.58
N ASP A 3 -2.97 -9.77 -3.73
CA ASP A 3 -2.83 -8.89 -4.89
C ASP A 3 -4.17 -8.36 -5.45
N VAL A 4 -5.23 -9.18 -5.40
CA VAL A 4 -6.59 -8.79 -5.79
C VAL A 4 -7.17 -7.82 -4.77
N LEU A 5 -6.87 -8.00 -3.48
CA LEU A 5 -7.29 -7.08 -2.42
C LEU A 5 -6.54 -5.74 -2.50
N ARG A 6 -5.26 -5.74 -2.94
CA ARG A 6 -4.54 -4.53 -3.33
C ARG A 6 -5.20 -3.83 -4.52
N LEU A 7 -5.61 -4.57 -5.56
CA LEU A 7 -6.27 -3.96 -6.73
C LEU A 7 -7.64 -3.38 -6.35
N PHE A 8 -8.41 -4.07 -5.51
CA PHE A 8 -9.64 -3.54 -4.94
C PHE A 8 -9.41 -2.21 -4.20
N ALA A 9 -8.40 -2.15 -3.32
CA ALA A 9 -8.02 -0.93 -2.61
C ALA A 9 -7.54 0.20 -3.56
N ALA A 10 -6.87 -0.13 -4.67
CA ALA A 10 -6.51 0.86 -5.69
C ALA A 10 -7.77 1.41 -6.39
N VAL A 11 -8.69 0.53 -6.81
CA VAL A 11 -9.91 0.92 -7.54
C VAL A 11 -10.85 1.76 -6.67
N THR A 12 -10.98 1.46 -5.37
CA THR A 12 -11.80 2.31 -4.48
C THR A 12 -11.18 3.68 -4.24
N VAL A 13 -9.86 3.80 -4.20
CA VAL A 13 -9.15 5.10 -4.13
C VAL A 13 -9.25 5.88 -5.45
N VAL A 14 -9.21 5.21 -6.60
CA VAL A 14 -9.45 5.85 -7.92
C VAL A 14 -10.89 6.38 -8.01
N ALA A 15 -11.88 5.57 -7.63
CA ALA A 15 -13.27 6.00 -7.58
C ALA A 15 -13.47 7.19 -6.64
N PHE A 16 -12.85 7.16 -5.46
CA PHE A 16 -12.84 8.29 -4.53
C PHE A 16 -12.35 9.59 -5.20
N HIS A 17 -11.17 9.56 -5.84
CA HIS A 17 -10.61 10.76 -6.46
C HIS A 17 -11.42 11.30 -7.64
N TYR A 18 -12.09 10.44 -8.41
CA TYR A 18 -12.82 10.86 -9.62
C TYR A 18 -14.29 11.21 -9.37
N THR A 19 -14.97 10.49 -8.47
CA THR A 19 -16.43 10.61 -8.26
C THR A 19 -16.81 11.03 -6.86
N ALA A 20 -15.86 11.37 -5.98
CA ALA A 20 -16.19 11.80 -4.61
C ALA A 20 -15.42 13.02 -4.10
N ARG A 21 -14.11 13.10 -4.34
CA ARG A 21 -13.28 14.21 -3.82
C ARG A 21 -13.53 15.51 -4.57
N HIS A 22 -13.64 16.61 -3.83
CA HIS A 22 -13.51 17.98 -4.36
C HIS A 22 -12.20 18.08 -5.17
N SER A 23 -12.29 18.44 -6.45
CA SER A 23 -11.18 18.26 -7.40
C SER A 23 -11.25 19.20 -8.60
N PRO A 24 -10.08 19.62 -9.14
CA PRO A 24 -9.97 20.53 -10.30
C PRO A 24 -10.47 19.90 -11.62
N GLY A 25 -10.74 18.60 -11.62
CA GLY A 25 -11.42 17.91 -12.72
C GLY A 25 -12.86 18.42 -12.94
N TRP A 26 -13.55 18.90 -11.91
CA TRP A 26 -14.93 19.40 -12.01
C TRP A 26 -15.00 20.94 -11.88
N ASN A 27 -16.04 21.55 -12.43
CA ASN A 27 -16.25 23.01 -12.32
C ASN A 27 -17.12 23.28 -11.09
N GLY A 28 -16.50 23.24 -9.90
CA GLY A 28 -17.18 23.27 -8.61
C GLY A 28 -17.37 21.87 -8.03
N PRO A 29 -18.51 21.57 -7.36
CA PRO A 29 -18.79 20.26 -6.79
C PRO A 29 -18.77 19.11 -7.83
N VAL A 30 -18.68 17.87 -7.32
CA VAL A 30 -18.84 16.67 -8.14
C VAL A 30 -20.26 16.64 -8.74
N PRO A 31 -20.43 16.35 -10.04
CA PRO A 31 -21.75 16.32 -10.70
C PRO A 31 -22.76 15.36 -10.04
N GLU A 32 -24.04 15.77 -9.99
CA GLU A 32 -25.12 15.03 -9.33
C GLU A 32 -25.35 13.65 -9.97
N GLU A 33 -25.10 13.50 -11.28
CA GLU A 33 -25.21 12.23 -11.99
C GLU A 33 -24.24 11.17 -11.48
N LEU A 34 -23.16 11.57 -10.79
CA LEU A 34 -22.22 10.67 -10.13
C LEU A 34 -22.60 10.37 -8.67
N ALA A 35 -23.48 11.16 -8.04
CA ALA A 35 -23.67 11.16 -6.59
C ALA A 35 -24.10 9.80 -6.00
N GLY A 36 -24.88 9.01 -6.75
CA GLY A 36 -25.29 7.66 -6.36
C GLY A 36 -24.12 6.66 -6.20
N VAL A 37 -22.98 6.91 -6.85
CA VAL A 37 -21.71 6.21 -6.58
C VAL A 37 -20.81 7.03 -5.67
N GLY A 38 -20.77 8.36 -5.84
CA GLY A 38 -19.95 9.29 -5.05
C GLY A 38 -20.14 9.17 -3.53
N GLN A 39 -21.38 9.04 -3.07
CA GLN A 39 -21.70 8.84 -1.64
C GLN A 39 -21.01 7.61 -1.04
N TRP A 40 -20.83 6.53 -1.82
CA TRP A 40 -20.15 5.31 -1.40
C TRP A 40 -18.64 5.36 -1.69
N ALA A 41 -18.25 5.96 -2.81
CA ALA A 41 -16.87 6.20 -3.20
C ALA A 41 -16.15 7.17 -2.24
N ALA A 42 -16.85 8.02 -1.50
CA ALA A 42 -16.32 8.83 -0.40
C ALA A 42 -15.52 7.96 0.60
N TYR A 43 -16.05 6.80 0.99
CA TYR A 43 -15.35 5.85 1.88
C TYR A 43 -14.20 5.12 1.18
N GLY A 44 -14.04 5.27 -0.14
CA GLY A 44 -12.89 4.77 -0.91
C GLY A 44 -11.55 5.36 -0.46
N ARG A 45 -11.56 6.54 0.18
CA ARG A 45 -10.43 7.10 0.94
C ARG A 45 -9.81 6.09 1.91
N MET A 46 -10.65 5.23 2.51
CA MET A 46 -10.25 4.21 3.49
C MET A 46 -9.56 2.98 2.85
N GLY A 47 -9.42 2.95 1.52
CA GLY A 47 -8.51 2.01 0.85
C GLY A 47 -7.04 2.19 1.28
N VAL A 48 -6.65 3.37 1.77
CA VAL A 48 -5.31 3.64 2.32
C VAL A 48 -5.03 2.86 3.63
N PRO A 49 -5.88 2.93 4.67
CA PRO A 49 -5.89 1.97 5.79
C PRO A 49 -5.76 0.50 5.38
N LEU A 50 -6.56 0.04 4.40
CA LEU A 50 -6.48 -1.33 3.88
C LEU A 50 -5.10 -1.63 3.26
N PHE A 51 -4.52 -0.71 2.49
CA PHE A 51 -3.15 -0.83 2.00
C PHE A 51 -2.12 -0.94 3.13
N PHE A 52 -2.31 -0.26 4.27
CA PHE A 52 -1.39 -0.38 5.41
C PHE A 52 -1.53 -1.70 6.18
N VAL A 53 -2.74 -2.27 6.31
CA VAL A 53 -2.90 -3.65 6.84
C VAL A 53 -2.23 -4.66 5.92
N ILE A 54 -2.43 -4.56 4.59
CA ILE A 54 -1.76 -5.43 3.61
C ILE A 54 -0.24 -5.25 3.68
N SER A 55 0.25 -4.01 3.83
CA SER A 55 1.68 -3.72 3.87
C SER A 55 2.34 -4.25 5.14
N GLY A 56 1.69 -4.14 6.31
CA GLY A 56 2.17 -4.75 7.55
C GLY A 56 2.35 -6.27 7.43
N PHE A 57 1.36 -6.94 6.82
CA PHE A 57 1.43 -8.37 6.52
C PHE A 57 2.58 -8.71 5.56
N VAL A 58 2.60 -8.08 4.37
CA VAL A 58 3.53 -8.43 3.29
C VAL A 58 4.97 -8.01 3.59
N LEU A 59 5.19 -6.93 4.32
CA LEU A 59 6.53 -6.48 4.68
C LEU A 59 7.17 -7.41 5.71
N LEU A 60 6.46 -7.74 6.80
CA LEU A 60 6.96 -8.69 7.79
C LEU A 60 7.21 -10.08 7.15
N MET A 61 6.29 -10.56 6.30
CA MET A 61 6.47 -11.76 5.49
C MET A 61 7.75 -11.71 4.64
N SER A 62 8.02 -10.58 3.97
CA SER A 62 9.19 -10.42 3.11
C SER A 62 10.52 -10.17 3.85
N ALA A 63 10.44 -9.78 5.11
CA ALA A 63 11.58 -9.49 5.99
C ALA A 63 12.01 -10.71 6.81
N TRP A 64 11.09 -11.65 7.08
CA TRP A 64 11.36 -12.80 7.94
C TRP A 64 12.49 -13.69 7.38
N GLY A 65 13.53 -13.91 8.17
CA GLY A 65 14.69 -14.72 7.78
C GLY A 65 15.54 -14.13 6.65
N ARG A 66 15.33 -12.86 6.28
CA ARG A 66 16.05 -12.16 5.21
C ARG A 66 17.10 -11.20 5.80
N ASP A 67 18.13 -10.89 5.01
CA ASP A 67 19.13 -9.89 5.40
C ASP A 67 18.65 -8.45 5.13
N VAL A 68 19.17 -7.49 5.89
CA VAL A 68 18.77 -6.07 5.80
C VAL A 68 19.12 -5.46 4.45
N ARG A 69 20.30 -5.77 3.87
CA ARG A 69 20.75 -5.23 2.57
C ARG A 69 19.86 -5.74 1.45
N GLY A 70 19.56 -7.05 1.45
CA GLY A 70 18.66 -7.72 0.52
C GLY A 70 17.18 -7.37 0.68
N PHE A 71 16.75 -6.85 1.85
CA PHE A 71 15.45 -6.20 2.01
C PHE A 71 15.48 -4.78 1.42
N VAL A 72 16.34 -3.89 1.92
CA VAL A 72 16.42 -2.48 1.51
C VAL A 72 16.59 -2.33 0.00
N ALA A 73 17.54 -3.04 -0.61
CA ALA A 73 17.75 -2.98 -2.06
C ALA A 73 16.55 -3.52 -2.87
N SER A 74 15.79 -4.46 -2.31
CA SER A 74 14.56 -4.97 -2.94
C SER A 74 13.37 -4.03 -2.81
N ARG A 75 13.41 -3.11 -1.85
CA ARG A 75 12.43 -2.03 -1.66
C ARG A 75 12.77 -0.84 -2.54
N VAL A 76 14.03 -0.42 -2.55
CA VAL A 76 14.55 0.65 -3.42
C VAL A 76 14.32 0.33 -4.90
N GLY A 77 14.68 -0.88 -5.34
CA GLY A 77 14.45 -1.33 -6.72
C GLY A 77 12.97 -1.53 -7.10
N ARG A 78 12.03 -1.53 -6.14
CA ARG A 78 10.59 -1.60 -6.43
C ARG A 78 9.98 -0.21 -6.59
N LEU A 79 10.26 0.71 -5.67
CA LEU A 79 9.62 2.02 -5.65
C LEU A 79 10.25 3.01 -6.65
N PHE A 80 11.53 3.33 -6.46
CA PHE A 80 12.16 4.50 -7.07
C PHE A 80 12.12 4.57 -8.60
N PRO A 81 12.27 3.49 -9.40
CA PRO A 81 12.28 3.60 -10.86
C PRO A 81 10.95 4.15 -11.39
N ALA A 82 9.82 3.64 -10.90
CA ALA A 82 8.50 4.12 -11.31
C ALA A 82 8.18 5.47 -10.64
N TYR A 83 8.55 5.66 -9.37
CA TYR A 83 8.36 6.92 -8.65
C TYR A 83 9.03 8.10 -9.34
N TRP A 84 10.30 8.00 -9.75
CA TRP A 84 11.01 9.09 -10.41
C TRP A 84 10.37 9.49 -11.73
N VAL A 85 9.90 8.53 -12.53
CA VAL A 85 9.20 8.83 -13.79
C VAL A 85 7.82 9.42 -13.52
N ALA A 86 7.11 8.98 -12.47
CA ALA A 86 5.83 9.57 -12.06
C ALA A 86 6.00 11.01 -11.53
N VAL A 87 6.96 11.28 -10.64
CA VAL A 87 7.27 12.63 -10.17
C VAL A 87 7.65 13.54 -11.34
N ALA A 88 8.51 13.09 -12.25
CA ALA A 88 8.86 13.86 -13.44
C ALA A 88 7.64 14.15 -14.33
N PHE A 89 6.77 13.16 -14.51
CA PHE A 89 5.53 13.31 -15.27
C PHE A 89 4.57 14.31 -14.60
N SER A 90 4.31 14.20 -13.29
CA SER A 90 3.41 15.09 -12.58
C SER A 90 3.95 16.52 -12.45
N VAL A 91 5.27 16.71 -12.32
CA VAL A 91 5.89 18.05 -12.45
C VAL A 91 5.61 18.63 -13.84
N VAL A 92 5.81 17.88 -14.93
CA VAL A 92 5.54 18.38 -16.29
C VAL A 92 4.05 18.63 -16.52
N LEU A 93 3.17 17.76 -16.01
CA LEU A 93 1.73 17.91 -16.10
C LEU A 93 1.25 19.19 -15.41
N VAL A 94 1.69 19.43 -14.17
CA VAL A 94 1.27 20.59 -13.36
C VAL A 94 1.94 21.89 -13.81
N VAL A 95 3.22 21.88 -14.20
CA VAL A 95 3.98 23.12 -14.50
C VAL A 95 3.92 23.54 -15.97
N VAL A 96 3.70 22.59 -16.90
CA VAL A 96 3.81 22.85 -18.36
C VAL A 96 2.53 22.56 -19.14
N ILE A 97 1.76 21.52 -18.75
CA ILE A 97 0.58 21.08 -19.51
C ILE A 97 -0.72 21.68 -18.97
N TRP A 98 -0.80 21.92 -17.66
CA TRP A 98 -1.97 22.48 -16.98
C TRP A 98 -1.57 23.43 -15.82
N PRO A 99 -0.83 24.52 -16.09
CA PRO A 99 -0.38 25.48 -15.08
C PRO A 99 -1.52 26.23 -14.39
N GLU A 100 -2.72 26.26 -14.98
CA GLU A 100 -3.92 26.86 -14.39
C GLU A 100 -4.63 25.95 -13.38
N ASN A 101 -4.10 24.75 -13.11
CA ASN A 101 -4.72 23.75 -12.22
C ASN A 101 -5.01 24.33 -10.81
N PRO A 102 -6.29 24.49 -10.41
CA PRO A 102 -6.66 25.09 -9.12
C PRO A 102 -6.13 24.35 -7.88
N ALA A 103 -5.70 23.09 -7.98
CA ALA A 103 -5.03 22.39 -6.88
C ALA A 103 -3.62 22.94 -6.56
N PHE A 104 -3.02 23.71 -7.48
CA PHE A 104 -1.70 24.32 -7.34
C PHE A 104 -1.71 25.86 -7.39
N LEU A 105 -2.87 26.49 -7.62
CA LEU A 105 -3.03 27.94 -7.50
C LEU A 105 -2.90 28.37 -6.02
N GLY A 106 -1.67 28.75 -5.64
CA GLY A 106 -1.27 29.03 -4.25
C GLY A 106 -0.08 28.19 -3.76
N HIS A 107 0.36 27.20 -4.53
CA HIS A 107 1.50 26.34 -4.22
C HIS A 107 2.46 26.27 -5.43
N GLU A 108 3.40 27.23 -5.51
CA GLU A 108 4.45 27.19 -6.53
C GLU A 108 5.29 25.91 -6.41
N VAL A 109 5.36 25.15 -7.51
CA VAL A 109 6.25 23.98 -7.63
C VAL A 109 7.69 24.46 -7.85
N THR A 110 8.29 24.99 -6.78
CA THR A 110 9.68 25.47 -6.77
C THR A 110 10.64 24.36 -7.17
N THR A 111 11.75 24.72 -7.83
CA THR A 111 12.77 23.74 -8.28
C THR A 111 13.32 22.90 -7.11
N SER A 112 13.49 23.49 -5.93
CA SER A 112 13.86 22.80 -4.70
C SER A 112 12.77 21.85 -4.21
N GLY A 113 11.49 22.26 -4.25
CA GLY A 113 10.36 21.40 -3.88
C GLY A 113 10.19 20.20 -4.81
N ALA A 114 10.35 20.42 -6.12
CA ALA A 114 10.36 19.36 -7.14
C ALA A 114 11.53 18.38 -6.91
N LEU A 115 12.76 18.88 -6.74
CA LEU A 115 13.95 18.05 -6.44
C LEU A 115 13.77 17.23 -5.15
N LEU A 116 13.15 17.81 -4.12
CA LEU A 116 12.86 17.10 -2.88
C LEU A 116 11.79 16.02 -3.08
N ASN A 117 10.79 16.26 -3.93
CA ASN A 117 9.80 15.24 -4.29
C ASN A 117 10.43 13.97 -4.90
N PHE A 118 11.48 14.09 -5.73
CA PHE A 118 12.24 12.91 -6.24
C PHE A 118 12.88 12.05 -5.14
N THR A 119 13.03 12.55 -3.91
CA THR A 119 13.61 11.82 -2.78
C THR A 119 12.59 11.05 -1.92
N MET A 120 11.28 11.32 -2.09
CA MET A 120 10.19 10.79 -1.26
C MET A 120 10.20 11.27 0.21
N VAL A 121 10.98 12.32 0.55
CA VAL A 121 11.05 12.88 1.92
C VAL A 121 10.49 14.31 2.04
N GLN A 122 9.78 14.81 1.02
CA GLN A 122 9.19 16.16 0.99
C GLN A 122 8.36 16.51 2.24
N GLY A 123 7.51 15.58 2.69
CA GLY A 123 6.72 15.74 3.91
C GLY A 123 7.52 15.78 5.23
N ALA A 124 8.83 15.50 5.21
CA ALA A 124 9.71 15.72 6.37
C ALA A 124 10.14 17.19 6.53
N PHE A 125 10.04 17.98 5.45
CA PHE A 125 10.45 19.38 5.39
C PHE A 125 9.26 20.35 5.23
N GLY A 126 8.02 19.84 5.31
CA GLY A 126 6.80 20.64 5.08
C GLY A 126 6.60 21.06 3.62
N VAL A 127 7.31 20.43 2.67
CA VAL A 127 7.17 20.70 1.24
C VAL A 127 5.98 19.90 0.69
N PRO A 128 5.05 20.53 -0.07
CA PRO A 128 3.93 19.83 -0.69
C PRO A 128 4.34 18.66 -1.59
N ASP A 129 3.50 17.63 -1.61
CA ASP A 129 3.55 16.55 -2.60
C ASP A 129 3.12 17.08 -3.98
N VAL A 130 3.87 16.73 -5.03
CA VAL A 130 3.55 17.10 -6.43
C VAL A 130 2.33 16.33 -6.98
N ASP A 131 1.96 15.22 -6.34
CA ASP A 131 0.73 14.47 -6.62
C ASP A 131 0.13 14.03 -5.28
N GLY A 132 -1.16 14.27 -5.05
CA GLY A 132 -1.79 14.02 -3.75
C GLY A 132 -1.74 12.58 -3.22
N PRO A 133 -1.52 11.52 -4.01
CA PRO A 133 -1.26 10.18 -3.47
C PRO A 133 0.09 10.07 -2.72
N TYR A 134 1.08 10.91 -3.02
CA TYR A 134 2.47 10.70 -2.60
C TYR A 134 2.69 10.84 -1.08
N TRP A 135 1.81 11.54 -0.35
CA TRP A 135 1.89 11.59 1.12
C TRP A 135 1.88 10.18 1.74
N THR A 136 1.18 9.21 1.14
CA THR A 136 1.17 7.82 1.62
C THR A 136 2.49 7.09 1.38
N LEU A 137 3.23 7.46 0.33
CA LEU A 137 4.53 6.87 0.01
C LEU A 137 5.57 7.29 1.06
N TRP A 138 5.44 8.50 1.62
CA TRP A 138 6.20 8.92 2.81
C TRP A 138 5.85 8.10 4.07
N TYR A 139 4.62 7.60 4.21
CA TYR A 139 4.30 6.58 5.23
C TYR A 139 4.90 5.20 4.87
N GLU A 140 4.77 4.71 3.62
CA GLU A 140 5.35 3.42 3.19
C GLU A 140 6.88 3.41 3.35
N ALA A 141 7.59 4.49 3.02
CA ALA A 141 9.03 4.66 3.22
C ALA A 141 9.43 4.61 4.72
N ARG A 142 8.67 5.27 5.60
CA ARG A 142 8.91 5.19 7.06
C ARG A 142 8.60 3.80 7.63
N PHE A 143 7.56 3.12 7.16
CA PHE A 143 7.30 1.72 7.50
C PHE A 143 8.43 0.78 7.01
N TYR A 144 9.00 1.03 5.82
CA TYR A 144 10.15 0.27 5.31
C TYR A 144 11.40 0.48 6.18
N LEU A 145 11.69 1.73 6.58
CA LEU A 145 12.76 2.06 7.51
C LEU A 145 12.56 1.35 8.86
N LEU A 146 11.37 1.46 9.43
CA LEU A 146 11.00 0.82 10.69
C LEU A 146 11.20 -0.70 10.67
N ILE A 147 10.78 -1.38 9.59
CA ILE A 147 11.03 -2.81 9.42
C ILE A 147 12.53 -3.11 9.26
N ALA A 148 13.30 -2.28 8.54
CA ALA A 148 14.75 -2.46 8.42
C ALA A 148 15.50 -2.27 9.75
N LEU A 149 15.09 -1.29 10.58
CA LEU A 149 15.60 -1.12 11.95
C LEU A 149 15.28 -2.36 12.81
N PHE A 150 14.03 -2.84 12.73
CA PHE A 150 13.59 -4.03 13.47
C PHE A 150 14.29 -5.32 13.01
N MET A 151 14.63 -5.44 11.71
CA MET A 151 15.47 -6.51 11.19
C MET A 151 16.91 -6.48 11.76
N MET A 152 17.50 -5.31 12.02
CA MET A 152 18.82 -5.21 12.65
C MET A 152 18.81 -5.70 14.11
N VAL A 153 17.72 -5.45 14.85
CA VAL A 153 17.52 -6.04 16.19
C VAL A 153 17.31 -7.56 16.08
N GLY A 154 16.62 -8.01 15.03
CA GLY A 154 16.36 -9.40 14.68
C GLY A 154 14.91 -9.79 14.93
N ILE A 155 14.21 -10.21 13.87
CA ILE A 155 12.78 -10.57 13.91
C ILE A 155 12.60 -11.91 14.65
N THR A 156 11.81 -11.90 15.72
CA THR A 156 11.29 -13.11 16.39
C THR A 156 9.82 -12.90 16.77
N ARG A 157 9.03 -13.99 16.90
CA ARG A 157 7.60 -13.93 17.25
C ARG A 157 7.35 -13.04 18.47
N ASN A 158 8.05 -13.28 19.58
CA ASN A 158 7.86 -12.53 20.82
C ASN A 158 8.25 -11.04 20.68
N ARG A 159 9.27 -10.72 19.88
CA ARG A 159 9.62 -9.32 19.57
C ARG A 159 8.56 -8.64 18.71
N VAL A 160 7.96 -9.35 17.75
CA VAL A 160 6.85 -8.80 16.94
C VAL A 160 5.63 -8.54 17.83
N LEU A 161 5.25 -9.48 18.70
CA LEU A 161 4.13 -9.30 19.63
C LEU A 161 4.36 -8.10 20.56
N ALA A 162 5.54 -7.99 21.18
CA ALA A 162 5.89 -6.86 22.04
C ALA A 162 5.91 -5.54 21.26
N PHE A 163 6.45 -5.52 20.04
CA PHE A 163 6.47 -4.35 19.18
C PHE A 163 5.05 -3.89 18.81
N CYS A 164 4.20 -4.80 18.33
CA CYS A 164 2.80 -4.48 17.98
C CYS A 164 1.93 -4.12 19.20
N ALA A 165 2.28 -4.60 20.40
CA ALA A 165 1.63 -4.18 21.64
C ALA A 165 2.03 -2.75 22.07
N LEU A 166 3.32 -2.42 21.97
CA LEU A 166 3.87 -1.16 22.50
C LEU A 166 3.77 0.02 21.53
N TRP A 167 4.16 -0.16 20.26
CA TRP A 167 4.33 0.98 19.34
C TRP A 167 3.02 1.75 19.04
N PRO A 168 1.88 1.11 18.71
CA PRO A 168 0.62 1.82 18.48
C PRO A 168 0.07 2.49 19.76
N VAL A 169 0.31 1.90 20.95
CA VAL A 169 -0.08 2.49 22.24
C VAL A 169 0.77 3.73 22.55
N LEU A 170 2.09 3.64 22.38
CA LEU A 170 3.01 4.79 22.52
C LEU A 170 2.69 5.89 21.51
N GLY A 171 2.29 5.53 20.29
CA GLY A 171 1.78 6.47 19.28
C GLY A 171 0.53 7.21 19.76
N ALA A 172 -0.48 6.49 20.25
CA ALA A 172 -1.70 7.09 20.80
C ALA A 172 -1.40 8.03 21.99
N MET A 173 -0.45 7.66 22.86
CA MET A 173 0.03 8.52 23.96
C MET A 173 0.79 9.76 23.46
N ALA A 174 1.60 9.64 22.40
CA ALA A 174 2.32 10.77 21.78
C ALA A 174 1.37 11.79 21.15
N HIS A 175 0.32 11.33 20.47
CA HIS A 175 -0.76 12.16 19.94
C HIS A 175 -1.52 12.83 21.10
N GLY A 176 -1.94 12.07 22.12
CA GLY A 176 -2.67 12.59 23.28
C GLY A 176 -1.89 13.59 24.15
N THR A 177 -0.55 13.62 24.04
CA THR A 177 0.32 14.62 24.70
C THR A 177 0.72 15.79 23.79
N GLY A 178 0.20 15.84 22.55
CA GLY A 178 0.50 16.91 21.59
C GLY A 178 1.95 16.91 21.07
N SER A 179 2.71 15.83 21.27
CA SER A 179 4.12 15.78 20.89
C SER A 179 4.26 15.56 19.39
N GLY A 180 4.38 16.66 18.63
CA GLY A 180 4.48 16.63 17.16
C GLY A 180 5.64 15.79 16.64
N LEU A 181 6.84 15.94 17.21
CA LEU A 181 8.03 15.18 16.81
C LEU A 181 7.86 13.67 17.07
N LEU A 182 7.33 13.31 18.24
CA LEU A 182 7.12 11.90 18.59
C LEU A 182 5.98 11.28 17.77
N SER A 183 4.93 12.05 17.46
CA SER A 183 3.84 11.63 16.57
C SER A 183 4.33 11.44 15.13
N ALA A 184 5.18 12.32 14.61
CA ALA A 184 5.77 12.20 13.28
C ALA A 184 6.65 10.95 13.11
N PHE A 185 7.32 10.52 14.19
CA PHE A 185 8.12 9.30 14.23
C PHE A 185 7.29 8.03 14.48
N LEU A 186 6.32 8.07 15.41
CA LEU A 186 5.51 6.91 15.76
C LEU A 186 4.31 6.67 14.82
N MET A 187 3.92 7.64 13.99
CA MET A 187 2.86 7.50 12.98
C MET A 187 1.53 6.94 13.55
N PRO A 188 0.97 7.56 14.61
CA PRO A 188 -0.15 7.01 15.39
C PRO A 188 -1.38 6.67 14.56
N ASP A 189 -1.62 7.44 13.50
CA ASP A 189 -2.76 7.37 12.59
C ASP A 189 -2.87 6.02 11.87
N TYR A 190 -1.72 5.43 11.52
CA TYR A 190 -1.63 4.23 10.69
C TYR A 190 -0.80 3.09 11.31
N ALA A 191 -0.12 3.34 12.43
CA ALA A 191 0.52 2.33 13.25
C ALA A 191 -0.39 1.12 13.61
N PRO A 192 -1.65 1.28 14.08
CA PRO A 192 -2.48 0.14 14.43
C PRO A 192 -2.90 -0.70 13.22
N PHE A 193 -3.19 -0.07 12.07
CA PHE A 193 -3.47 -0.80 10.82
C PHE A 193 -2.27 -1.64 10.39
N PHE A 194 -1.07 -1.06 10.40
CA PHE A 194 0.16 -1.76 10.05
C PHE A 194 0.50 -2.88 11.04
N ALA A 195 0.43 -2.61 12.35
CA ALA A 195 0.66 -3.60 13.40
C ALA A 195 -0.35 -4.76 13.34
N GLY A 196 -1.62 -4.49 13.04
CA GLY A 196 -2.63 -5.53 12.84
C GLY A 196 -2.30 -6.41 11.63
N GLY A 197 -1.78 -5.82 10.54
CA GLY A 197 -1.24 -6.56 9.41
C GLY A 197 -0.09 -7.51 9.79
N MET A 198 0.86 -7.03 10.60
CA MET A 198 1.97 -7.83 11.13
C MET A 198 1.48 -9.00 12.00
N LEU A 199 0.48 -8.77 12.85
CA LEU A 199 -0.12 -9.80 13.71
C LEU A 199 -0.91 -10.84 12.89
N LEU A 200 -1.66 -10.42 11.87
CA LEU A 200 -2.31 -11.35 10.93
C LEU A 200 -1.30 -12.22 10.17
N TYR A 201 -0.10 -11.70 9.89
CA TYR A 201 0.98 -12.54 9.35
C TYR A 201 1.52 -13.54 10.38
N LEU A 202 1.69 -13.17 11.66
CA LEU A 202 2.03 -14.15 12.70
C LEU A 202 1.00 -15.28 12.76
N ILE A 203 -0.31 -14.94 12.75
CA ILE A 203 -1.38 -15.94 12.83
C ILE A 203 -1.38 -16.86 11.59
N HIS A 204 -1.09 -16.31 10.40
CA HIS A 204 -0.92 -17.08 9.17
C HIS A 204 0.30 -18.02 9.20
N ARG A 205 1.38 -17.60 9.88
CA ARG A 205 2.69 -18.26 9.86
C ARG A 205 2.90 -19.29 10.98
N ASP A 206 2.50 -18.93 12.20
CA ASP A 206 2.71 -19.68 13.44
C ASP A 206 1.42 -20.38 13.94
N GLY A 207 0.26 -20.08 13.34
CA GLY A 207 -1.05 -20.62 13.72
C GLY A 207 -1.89 -19.69 14.60
N HIS A 208 -3.10 -20.12 14.94
CA HIS A 208 -4.05 -19.33 15.73
C HIS A 208 -3.78 -19.48 17.23
N ASP A 209 -3.46 -18.37 17.91
CA ASP A 209 -3.40 -18.30 19.37
C ASP A 209 -4.12 -17.08 19.94
N LEU A 210 -4.62 -17.21 21.17
CA LEU A 210 -5.40 -16.17 21.84
C LEU A 210 -4.59 -14.88 22.05
N GLY A 211 -3.27 -14.96 22.28
CA GLY A 211 -2.42 -13.79 22.50
C GLY A 211 -2.31 -12.91 21.26
N SER A 212 -2.05 -13.50 20.10
CA SER A 212 -2.07 -12.78 18.83
C SER A 212 -3.47 -12.21 18.50
N TRP A 213 -4.55 -12.95 18.74
CA TRP A 213 -5.91 -12.45 18.50
C TRP A 213 -6.33 -11.31 19.44
N LEU A 214 -5.94 -11.35 20.72
CA LEU A 214 -6.15 -10.23 21.65
C LEU A 214 -5.40 -8.97 21.20
N LEU A 215 -4.15 -9.12 20.69
CA LEU A 215 -3.42 -8.00 20.13
C LEU A 215 -4.02 -7.48 18.81
N VAL A 216 -4.59 -8.34 17.96
CA VAL A 216 -5.39 -7.89 16.79
C VAL A 216 -6.62 -7.11 17.25
N GLY A 217 -7.32 -7.59 18.29
CA GLY A 217 -8.43 -6.87 18.92
C GLY A 217 -8.03 -5.49 19.43
N LEU A 218 -6.88 -5.37 20.09
CA LEU A 218 -6.30 -4.08 20.51
C LEU A 218 -6.04 -3.16 19.30
N GLN A 219 -5.44 -3.66 18.22
CA GLN A 219 -5.21 -2.85 17.02
C GLN A 219 -6.51 -2.37 16.38
N VAL A 220 -7.51 -3.26 16.27
CA VAL A 220 -8.85 -2.92 15.78
C VAL A 220 -9.48 -1.84 16.65
N SER A 221 -9.40 -1.93 17.98
CA SER A 221 -9.91 -0.91 18.90
C SER A 221 -9.23 0.46 18.73
N ILE A 222 -7.89 0.50 18.64
CA ILE A 222 -7.15 1.76 18.44
C ILE A 222 -7.48 2.35 17.05
N ALA A 223 -7.50 1.52 16.01
CA ALA A 223 -7.82 1.92 14.64
C ALA A 223 -9.26 2.44 14.49
N LEU A 224 -10.23 1.82 15.17
CA LEU A 224 -11.62 2.28 15.22
C LEU A 224 -11.72 3.64 15.94
N ASN A 225 -11.08 3.78 17.10
CA ASN A 225 -11.09 5.04 17.85
C ASN A 225 -10.45 6.19 17.05
N PHE A 226 -9.30 5.95 16.40
CA PHE A 226 -8.72 6.92 15.48
C PHE A 226 -9.71 7.27 14.35
N SER A 227 -10.23 6.24 13.67
CA SER A 227 -11.00 6.44 12.44
C SER A 227 -12.34 7.15 12.69
N MET A 228 -13.06 6.80 13.75
CA MET A 228 -14.35 7.40 14.11
C MET A 228 -14.24 8.84 14.65
N ASN A 229 -13.02 9.32 14.93
CA ASN A 229 -12.76 10.70 15.33
C ASN A 229 -12.16 11.54 14.19
N VAL A 230 -11.29 10.97 13.36
CA VAL A 230 -10.58 11.71 12.30
C VAL A 230 -11.30 11.70 10.94
N TYR A 231 -11.71 10.53 10.43
CA TYR A 231 -12.34 10.46 9.09
C TYR A 231 -13.64 11.28 8.93
N PRO A 232 -14.48 11.53 9.95
CA PRO A 232 -15.64 12.41 9.78
C PRO A 232 -15.27 13.85 9.42
N GLY A 233 -14.16 14.37 9.96
CA GLY A 233 -13.65 15.70 9.59
C GLY A 233 -13.01 15.68 8.20
N VAL A 234 -12.14 14.70 7.95
CA VAL A 234 -11.45 14.55 6.65
C VAL A 234 -12.44 14.41 5.49
N LEU A 235 -13.39 13.47 5.58
CA LEU A 235 -14.36 13.23 4.50
C LEU A 235 -15.37 14.38 4.33
N GLY A 236 -15.72 15.09 5.41
CA GLY A 236 -16.59 16.26 5.35
C GLY A 236 -15.93 17.52 4.77
N ALA A 237 -14.60 17.57 4.71
CA ALA A 237 -13.84 18.61 4.01
C ALA A 237 -13.48 18.18 2.56
N GLU A 238 -13.10 16.91 2.38
CA GLU A 238 -12.68 16.37 1.08
C GLU A 238 -13.85 16.08 0.14
N THR A 239 -15.10 15.94 0.62
CA THR A 239 -16.27 15.53 -0.19
C THR A 239 -17.55 16.31 0.17
N PRO A 240 -18.56 16.38 -0.72
CA PRO A 240 -19.82 17.08 -0.44
C PRO A 240 -20.84 16.30 0.42
N TRP A 241 -20.55 15.07 0.87
CA TRP A 241 -21.49 14.27 1.68
C TRP A 241 -21.14 14.27 3.17
N THR A 242 -22.16 14.14 4.01
CA THR A 242 -22.00 13.95 5.46
C THR A 242 -21.57 12.50 5.77
N PRO A 243 -20.35 12.27 6.33
CA PRO A 243 -19.83 10.93 6.52
C PRO A 243 -20.41 10.25 7.77
N SER A 244 -20.83 8.98 7.62
CA SER A 244 -21.38 8.20 8.72
C SER A 244 -20.28 7.53 9.56
N LYS A 245 -20.22 7.86 10.86
CA LYS A 245 -19.31 7.18 11.82
C LYS A 245 -19.53 5.66 11.87
N ALA A 246 -20.76 5.18 11.63
CA ALA A 246 -21.05 3.75 11.59
C ALA A 246 -20.46 3.07 10.34
N VAL A 247 -20.55 3.72 9.17
CA VAL A 247 -19.93 3.21 7.94
C VAL A 247 -18.40 3.24 8.05
N ILE A 248 -17.82 4.32 8.60
CA ILE A 248 -16.38 4.41 8.91
C ILE A 248 -15.94 3.26 9.82
N ALA A 249 -16.71 2.94 10.88
CA ALA A 249 -16.40 1.82 11.76
C ALA A 249 -16.44 0.46 11.03
N ILE A 250 -17.48 0.21 10.23
CA ILE A 250 -17.64 -1.02 9.43
C ILE A 250 -16.50 -1.17 8.42
N VAL A 251 -16.14 -0.10 7.70
CA VAL A 251 -15.04 -0.12 6.71
C VAL A 251 -13.68 -0.28 7.39
N SER A 252 -13.45 0.35 8.55
CA SER A 252 -12.24 0.15 9.36
C SER A 252 -12.08 -1.31 9.79
N LEU A 253 -13.16 -1.93 10.30
CA LEU A 253 -13.18 -3.34 10.68
C LEU A 253 -12.96 -4.25 9.46
N ALA A 254 -13.57 -3.92 8.32
CA ALA A 254 -13.38 -4.63 7.06
C ALA A 254 -11.93 -4.56 6.54
N CYS A 255 -11.15 -3.52 6.85
CA CYS A 255 -9.73 -3.46 6.47
C CYS A 255 -8.94 -4.63 7.08
N PHE A 256 -9.19 -4.97 8.35
CA PHE A 256 -8.59 -6.14 9.00
C PHE A 256 -9.29 -7.44 8.58
N GLY A 257 -10.63 -7.43 8.55
CA GLY A 257 -11.46 -8.60 8.22
C GLY A 257 -11.21 -9.16 6.82
N LEU A 258 -11.05 -8.30 5.81
CA LEU A 258 -10.74 -8.71 4.44
C LEU A 258 -9.34 -9.30 4.32
N VAL A 259 -8.33 -8.72 5.01
CA VAL A 259 -6.98 -9.29 5.03
C VAL A 259 -6.99 -10.67 5.72
N ALA A 260 -7.62 -10.78 6.89
CA ALA A 260 -7.79 -12.05 7.60
C ALA A 260 -8.53 -13.10 6.75
N LEU A 261 -9.61 -12.70 6.06
CA LEU A 261 -10.36 -13.57 5.16
C LEU A 261 -9.49 -14.12 4.02
N VAL A 262 -8.64 -13.30 3.40
CA VAL A 262 -7.82 -13.73 2.25
C VAL A 262 -6.48 -14.39 2.62
N THR A 263 -6.09 -14.42 3.91
CA THR A 263 -4.84 -15.03 4.38
C THR A 263 -5.03 -16.19 5.36
N LEU A 264 -6.11 -16.21 6.15
CA LEU A 264 -6.36 -17.21 7.21
C LEU A 264 -7.44 -18.25 6.84
N THR A 265 -7.96 -18.21 5.62
CA THR A 265 -8.95 -19.18 5.10
C THR A 265 -8.43 -19.87 3.84
N PRO A 266 -9.09 -20.93 3.33
CA PRO A 266 -8.70 -21.60 2.08
C PRO A 266 -8.64 -20.69 0.84
N LEU A 267 -9.16 -19.45 0.92
CA LEU A 267 -8.92 -18.42 -0.10
C LEU A 267 -7.43 -18.10 -0.26
N ALA A 268 -6.60 -18.22 0.78
CA ALA A 268 -5.16 -17.95 0.72
C ALA A 268 -4.44 -18.78 -0.37
N ALA A 269 -4.86 -20.04 -0.55
CA ALA A 269 -4.33 -20.93 -1.58
C ALA A 269 -4.73 -20.54 -3.02
N ARG A 270 -5.72 -19.66 -3.21
CA ARG A 270 -6.18 -19.22 -4.54
C ARG A 270 -5.19 -18.22 -5.15
N SER A 271 -4.54 -18.68 -6.22
CA SER A 271 -3.67 -17.90 -7.10
C SER A 271 -4.04 -18.15 -8.57
N ALA A 272 -3.80 -17.16 -9.43
CA ALA A 272 -3.89 -17.24 -10.87
C ALA A 272 -2.98 -16.15 -11.47
N GLY A 273 -2.41 -16.37 -12.66
CA GLY A 273 -1.40 -15.45 -13.23
C GLY A 273 -1.85 -13.99 -13.36
N TRP A 274 -3.14 -13.75 -13.67
CA TRP A 274 -3.71 -12.41 -13.75
C TRP A 274 -3.67 -11.67 -12.41
N MET A 275 -3.73 -12.38 -11.28
CA MET A 275 -3.71 -11.78 -9.94
C MET A 275 -2.36 -11.14 -9.65
N THR A 276 -1.27 -11.77 -10.08
CA THR A 276 0.08 -11.20 -9.95
C THR A 276 0.25 -9.94 -10.80
N VAL A 277 -0.35 -9.90 -12.01
CA VAL A 277 -0.37 -8.69 -12.85
C VAL A 277 -1.22 -7.58 -12.20
N ALA A 278 -2.39 -7.93 -11.66
CA ALA A 278 -3.23 -7.00 -10.89
C ALA A 278 -2.47 -6.40 -9.69
N GLY A 279 -1.78 -7.22 -8.90
CA GLY A 279 -0.95 -6.77 -7.78
C GLY A 279 0.20 -5.88 -8.21
N ALA A 280 0.89 -6.23 -9.30
CA ALA A 280 1.99 -5.45 -9.85
C ALA A 280 1.53 -4.04 -10.29
N LEU A 281 0.41 -3.95 -11.01
CA LEU A 281 -0.16 -2.67 -11.47
C LEU A 281 -0.63 -1.75 -10.33
N THR A 282 -0.89 -2.27 -9.12
CA THR A 282 -1.42 -1.44 -8.02
C THR A 282 -0.54 -0.24 -7.67
N TYR A 283 0.78 -0.39 -7.77
CA TYR A 283 1.70 0.69 -7.43
C TYR A 283 1.81 1.73 -8.57
N PRO A 284 2.04 1.35 -9.83
CA PRO A 284 1.95 2.27 -10.97
C PRO A 284 0.61 3.00 -11.12
N VAL A 285 -0.55 2.36 -10.84
CA VAL A 285 -1.85 3.07 -10.82
C VAL A 285 -1.85 4.14 -9.74
N TYR A 286 -1.41 3.77 -8.53
CA TYR A 286 -1.36 4.69 -7.40
C TYR A 286 -0.48 5.92 -7.68
N LEU A 287 0.63 5.73 -8.41
CA LEU A 287 1.58 6.79 -8.78
C LEU A 287 1.08 7.85 -9.77
N VAL A 288 0.08 7.55 -10.60
CA VAL A 288 -0.31 8.44 -11.72
C VAL A 288 -1.78 8.86 -11.70
N HIS A 289 -2.65 8.20 -10.93
CA HIS A 289 -4.09 8.34 -11.15
C HIS A 289 -4.70 9.72 -10.84
N GLU A 290 -4.23 10.45 -9.81
CA GLU A 290 -4.96 11.64 -9.34
C GLU A 290 -4.85 12.81 -10.34
N ASN A 291 -3.68 13.45 -10.49
CA ASN A 291 -3.54 14.59 -11.40
C ASN A 291 -3.86 14.23 -12.87
N LEU A 292 -3.41 13.07 -13.36
CA LEU A 292 -3.69 12.63 -14.74
C LEU A 292 -5.19 12.40 -14.95
N GLY A 293 -5.85 11.75 -14.00
CA GLY A 293 -7.28 11.50 -14.07
C GLY A 293 -8.08 12.79 -14.03
N TRP A 294 -7.74 13.72 -13.13
CA TRP A 294 -8.37 15.04 -13.05
C TRP A 294 -8.16 15.87 -14.33
N TRP A 295 -6.98 15.82 -14.94
CA TRP A 295 -6.71 16.49 -16.21
C TRP A 295 -7.54 15.89 -17.36
N VAL A 296 -7.65 14.57 -17.46
CA VAL A 296 -8.51 13.91 -18.46
C VAL A 296 -9.99 14.24 -18.21
N ILE A 297 -10.46 14.25 -16.96
CA ILE A 297 -11.82 14.68 -16.63
C ILE A 297 -12.03 16.14 -17.04
N HIS A 298 -11.11 17.03 -16.68
CA HIS A 298 -11.16 18.46 -17.00
C HIS A 298 -11.35 18.73 -18.49
N LEU A 299 -10.60 18.02 -19.34
CA LEU A 299 -10.68 18.14 -20.80
C LEU A 299 -11.95 17.51 -21.41
N THR A 300 -12.49 16.43 -20.82
CA THR A 300 -13.47 15.57 -21.52
C THR A 300 -14.89 15.61 -20.95
N ARG A 301 -15.09 16.11 -19.73
CA ARG A 301 -16.38 16.31 -19.05
C ARG A 301 -17.46 16.99 -19.91
N GLY A 302 -17.08 18.01 -20.70
CA GLY A 302 -18.02 18.76 -21.54
C GLY A 302 -18.47 18.02 -22.81
N ALA A 303 -17.69 17.04 -23.27
CA ALA A 303 -17.96 16.29 -24.51
C ALA A 303 -18.50 14.88 -24.26
N LEU A 304 -18.12 14.25 -23.14
CA LEU A 304 -18.48 12.86 -22.78
C LEU A 304 -19.44 12.76 -21.59
N GLY A 305 -19.80 13.89 -20.97
CA GLY A 305 -20.53 13.93 -19.70
C GLY A 305 -19.73 13.35 -18.53
N PRO A 306 -20.30 13.35 -17.31
CA PRO A 306 -19.57 12.91 -16.11
C PRO A 306 -19.10 11.46 -16.18
N TRP A 307 -19.99 10.54 -16.56
CA TRP A 307 -19.70 9.11 -16.64
C TRP A 307 -18.66 8.76 -17.73
N GLY A 308 -18.75 9.39 -18.90
CA GLY A 308 -17.78 9.15 -19.99
C GLY A 308 -16.39 9.69 -19.65
N ALA A 309 -16.31 10.87 -19.01
CA ALA A 309 -15.06 11.45 -18.54
C ALA A 309 -14.39 10.59 -17.46
N VAL A 310 -15.15 10.12 -16.46
CA VAL A 310 -14.65 9.21 -15.40
C VAL A 310 -14.16 7.87 -15.99
N ALA A 311 -14.91 7.29 -16.93
CA ALA A 311 -14.53 6.04 -17.60
C ALA A 311 -13.23 6.21 -18.41
N LEU A 312 -13.10 7.30 -19.16
CA LEU A 312 -11.90 7.60 -19.95
C LEU A 312 -10.69 7.91 -19.07
N ALA A 313 -10.85 8.71 -18.01
CA ALA A 313 -9.79 8.98 -17.02
C ALA A 313 -9.32 7.71 -16.30
N THR A 314 -10.23 6.77 -16.03
CA THR A 314 -9.89 5.44 -15.50
C THR A 314 -9.09 4.64 -16.52
N ALA A 315 -9.55 4.58 -17.78
CA ALA A 315 -8.83 3.87 -18.84
C ALA A 315 -7.42 4.44 -19.08
N VAL A 316 -7.28 5.78 -19.11
CA VAL A 316 -5.98 6.46 -19.28
C VAL A 316 -5.05 6.21 -18.09
N ALA A 317 -5.53 6.31 -16.85
CA ALA A 317 -4.71 6.04 -15.67
C ALA A 317 -4.23 4.58 -15.62
N PHE A 318 -5.07 3.60 -15.96
CA PHE A 318 -4.67 2.20 -16.05
C PHE A 318 -3.72 1.93 -17.23
N ALA A 319 -3.88 2.61 -18.37
CA ALA A 319 -2.96 2.52 -19.51
C ALA A 319 -1.59 3.12 -19.18
N ALA A 320 -1.55 4.29 -18.54
CA ALA A 320 -0.33 4.94 -18.07
C ALA A 320 0.39 4.07 -17.01
N ALA A 321 -0.35 3.49 -16.07
CA ALA A 321 0.17 2.53 -15.10
C ALA A 321 0.78 1.27 -15.75
N PHE A 322 0.12 0.75 -16.80
CA PHE A 322 0.65 -0.39 -17.57
C PHE A 322 1.94 0.00 -18.31
N ALA A 323 1.98 1.16 -18.97
CA ALA A 323 3.17 1.67 -19.63
C ALA A 323 4.33 1.88 -18.64
N LEU A 324 4.07 2.46 -17.47
CA LEU A 324 5.03 2.67 -16.39
C LEU A 324 5.56 1.34 -15.82
N HIS A 325 4.69 0.35 -15.62
CA HIS A 325 5.09 -0.97 -15.15
C HIS A 325 6.01 -1.70 -16.14
N TYR A 326 5.58 -1.86 -17.38
CA TYR A 326 6.29 -2.66 -18.38
C TYR A 326 7.47 -1.90 -19.01
N GLY A 327 7.40 -0.58 -19.13
CA GLY A 327 8.45 0.28 -19.69
C GLY A 327 9.50 0.74 -18.67
N VAL A 328 9.17 0.81 -17.37
CA VAL A 328 10.09 1.35 -16.34
C VAL A 328 10.32 0.38 -15.18
N GLU A 329 9.29 -0.01 -14.43
CA GLU A 329 9.46 -0.82 -13.21
C GLU A 329 10.13 -2.17 -13.51
N LYS A 330 9.59 -2.91 -14.50
CA LYS A 330 10.07 -4.23 -14.90
C LYS A 330 11.52 -4.23 -15.45
N PRO A 331 11.93 -3.35 -16.39
CA PRO A 331 13.30 -3.35 -16.90
C PRO A 331 14.35 -2.73 -15.96
N TYR A 332 14.01 -1.70 -15.17
CA TYR A 332 14.99 -0.98 -14.34
C TYR A 332 15.01 -1.41 -12.87
N GLY A 333 13.91 -1.93 -12.31
CA GLY A 333 13.85 -2.29 -10.90
C GLY A 333 14.84 -3.38 -10.47
N GLY A 334 15.00 -4.41 -11.32
CA GLY A 334 16.04 -5.42 -11.12
C GLY A 334 17.46 -4.86 -11.18
N ARG A 335 17.71 -3.89 -12.06
CA ARG A 335 19.02 -3.22 -12.23
C ARG A 335 19.34 -2.34 -11.02
N LEU A 336 18.38 -1.51 -10.58
CA LEU A 336 18.54 -0.65 -9.42
C LEU A 336 18.73 -1.48 -8.14
N ARG A 337 17.96 -2.55 -7.94
CA ARG A 337 18.18 -3.51 -6.83
C ARG A 337 19.62 -4.04 -6.82
N GLN A 338 20.17 -4.45 -7.97
CA GLN A 338 21.54 -4.93 -8.04
C GLN A 338 22.58 -3.82 -7.77
N ALA A 339 22.34 -2.59 -8.22
CA ALA A 339 23.19 -1.45 -7.90
C ALA A 339 23.20 -1.14 -6.40
N THR A 340 22.02 -1.03 -5.77
CA THR A 340 21.90 -0.80 -4.32
C THR A 340 22.56 -1.92 -3.50
N LEU A 341 22.42 -3.19 -3.91
CA LEU A 341 23.15 -4.30 -3.27
C LEU A 341 24.67 -4.12 -3.33
N ARG A 342 25.22 -3.73 -4.49
CA ARG A 342 26.67 -3.49 -4.66
C ARG A 342 27.16 -2.30 -3.83
N MET A 343 26.33 -1.26 -3.64
CA MET A 343 26.66 -0.11 -2.80
C MET A 343 26.63 -0.44 -1.30
N LEU A 344 25.70 -1.30 -0.87
CA LEU A 344 25.57 -1.73 0.53
C LEU A 344 26.57 -2.84 0.94
N SER A 345 27.15 -3.56 -0.02
CA SER A 345 28.24 -4.51 0.21
C SER A 345 29.60 -3.86 -0.02
N ARG A 346 30.14 -3.22 1.03
CA ARG A 346 31.46 -2.59 1.00
C ARG A 346 32.60 -3.61 0.76
N PRO A 347 33.78 -3.18 0.23
CA PRO A 347 34.79 -4.11 -0.30
C PRO A 347 35.61 -4.92 0.72
N GLU A 348 35.29 -4.94 2.01
CA GLU A 348 36.14 -5.56 3.05
C GLU A 348 36.19 -7.09 2.95
N GLU A 349 35.11 -7.74 2.50
CA GLU A 349 35.08 -9.17 2.13
C GLU A 349 36.09 -9.51 1.01
N ARG A 350 36.55 -8.51 0.23
CA ARG A 350 37.57 -8.66 -0.81
C ARG A 350 39.01 -8.59 -0.27
N ARG A 351 39.21 -8.22 1.00
CA ARG A 351 40.53 -8.15 1.65
C ARG A 351 40.86 -9.43 2.42
N THR A 352 39.85 -10.14 2.94
CA THR A 352 39.98 -11.46 3.57
C THR A 352 40.06 -12.63 2.58
N GLN A 353 39.87 -12.39 1.28
CA GLN A 353 40.04 -13.37 0.20
C GLN A 353 41.33 -13.18 -0.64
N ARG A 354 42.35 -12.50 -0.12
CA ARG A 354 43.72 -12.60 -0.68
C ARG A 354 44.37 -13.88 -0.13
N PRO A 355 44.80 -14.84 -0.96
CA PRO A 355 45.46 -16.05 -0.47
C PRO A 355 46.71 -15.73 0.34
N ALA A 356 46.89 -16.43 1.46
CA ALA A 356 48.14 -16.43 2.21
C ALA A 356 49.15 -17.36 1.51
N GLY A 357 49.61 -16.95 0.33
CA GLY A 357 50.44 -17.75 -0.56
C GLY A 357 51.10 -16.90 -1.63
N ASP A 358 52.15 -16.19 -1.24
CA ASP A 358 53.23 -15.65 -2.10
C ASP A 358 54.36 -15.12 -1.20
N ALA A 359 54.84 -15.97 -0.28
CA ALA A 359 55.90 -15.66 0.69
C ALA A 359 56.80 -16.88 0.98
N ALA A 360 56.99 -17.74 -0.02
CA ALA A 360 57.78 -18.97 0.06
C ALA A 360 58.58 -19.17 -1.25
N GLY A 361 59.43 -18.19 -1.57
CA GLY A 361 60.11 -18.07 -2.87
C GLY A 361 61.63 -17.87 -2.77
N ALA A 362 62.31 -18.65 -1.93
CA ALA A 362 63.76 -18.58 -1.74
C ALA A 362 64.36 -19.97 -1.48
N ALA A 363 64.39 -20.83 -2.50
CA ALA A 363 65.01 -22.15 -2.44
C ALA A 363 66.41 -22.12 -3.08
N GLY A 364 67.45 -22.41 -2.30
CA GLY A 364 68.80 -22.70 -2.81
C GLY A 364 68.92 -24.14 -3.35
N PRO A 365 69.91 -24.44 -4.22
CA PRO A 365 69.97 -25.71 -4.94
C PRO A 365 70.62 -26.86 -4.15
N ALA A 366 69.93 -28.00 -4.18
CA ALA A 366 70.37 -29.41 -4.20
C ALA A 366 71.75 -29.84 -3.64
N GLU A 367 71.73 -30.85 -2.76
CA GLU A 367 72.72 -31.94 -2.73
C GLU A 367 72.01 -33.29 -2.39
N VAL A 368 72.69 -34.43 -2.54
CA VAL A 368 72.11 -35.79 -2.64
C VAL A 368 72.88 -36.82 -1.79
N THR A 369 72.31 -38.02 -1.58
CA THR A 369 72.99 -39.27 -1.10
C THR A 369 73.07 -39.44 0.44
N PRO A 370 73.28 -40.65 1.01
CA PRO A 370 72.22 -41.64 1.23
C PRO A 370 72.06 -42.16 2.69
N ALA A 371 71.13 -43.11 2.89
CA ALA A 371 70.83 -43.74 4.18
C ALA A 371 71.77 -44.92 4.59
N PRO A 372 71.95 -45.19 5.91
CA PRO A 372 72.65 -46.37 6.44
C PRO A 372 71.74 -47.61 6.65
N ARG A 373 72.34 -48.77 7.00
CA ARG A 373 71.67 -50.08 7.22
C ARG A 373 72.02 -50.71 8.59
N GLY A 374 71.13 -51.58 9.09
CA GLY A 374 71.34 -52.47 10.26
C GLY A 374 70.99 -51.82 11.62
N THR A 375 70.65 -52.52 12.71
CA THR A 375 70.39 -53.96 13.05
C THR A 375 69.53 -54.01 14.34
N GLY A 376 68.81 -55.07 14.74
CA GLY A 376 68.54 -56.40 14.17
C GLY A 376 68.07 -57.42 15.26
N ILE A 377 67.49 -58.55 14.83
CA ILE A 377 67.05 -59.75 15.64
C ILE A 377 65.77 -59.58 16.52
N PRO A 378 64.89 -60.61 16.67
CA PRO A 378 63.53 -60.48 17.27
C PRO A 378 63.28 -61.34 18.54
N VAL A 379 62.09 -61.26 19.18
CA VAL A 379 61.59 -62.33 20.09
C VAL A 379 60.04 -62.35 20.35
N HIS A 380 59.49 -63.58 20.42
CA HIS A 380 58.24 -64.14 21.00
C HIS A 380 56.79 -63.52 20.97
N ARG A 381 55.88 -64.34 20.38
CA ARG A 381 54.61 -64.95 20.90
C ARG A 381 53.57 -64.15 21.73
N GLU A 382 52.33 -64.14 21.21
CA GLU A 382 51.07 -64.79 21.72
C GLU A 382 50.88 -65.13 23.23
N PRO A 383 49.61 -65.25 23.73
CA PRO A 383 48.36 -64.55 23.36
C PRO A 383 47.37 -64.26 24.54
N ALA A 384 46.14 -63.82 24.20
CA ALA A 384 44.84 -64.10 24.85
C ALA A 384 44.27 -63.25 26.04
N ALA A 385 42.95 -63.46 26.23
CA ALA A 385 42.09 -63.20 27.41
C ALA A 385 41.56 -61.77 27.73
N ASP A 386 40.38 -61.50 27.17
CA ASP A 386 39.13 -61.11 27.86
C ASP A 386 39.14 -60.01 28.96
N ARG A 387 38.34 -58.95 28.73
CA ARG A 387 37.21 -58.61 29.63
C ARG A 387 36.16 -57.71 29.00
N ARG A 388 34.92 -57.90 29.46
CA ARG A 388 33.73 -57.13 29.07
C ARG A 388 33.66 -55.80 29.82
N THR A 389 33.27 -54.75 29.12
CA THR A 389 32.36 -53.71 29.65
C THR A 389 31.26 -53.47 28.62
N ALA A 390 30.05 -53.15 29.10
CA ALA A 390 28.92 -52.78 28.25
C ALA A 390 28.62 -51.30 28.46
N ASP A 391 28.15 -50.62 27.42
CA ASP A 391 27.35 -49.41 27.59
C ASP A 391 26.35 -49.21 26.43
N HIS A 392 25.46 -48.24 26.58
CA HIS A 392 24.18 -48.12 25.90
C HIS A 392 24.21 -47.91 24.37
N ARG A 393 23.21 -48.52 23.70
CA ARG A 393 22.74 -48.07 22.38
C ARG A 393 21.66 -46.98 22.55
N GLY A 394 21.83 -45.86 21.86
CA GLY A 394 20.79 -44.86 21.57
C GLY A 394 20.78 -44.54 20.08
N PRO A 395 19.62 -44.37 19.40
CA PRO A 395 19.55 -44.49 17.94
C PRO A 395 19.72 -43.17 17.15
N ASP A 396 19.99 -43.37 15.86
CA ASP A 396 20.19 -42.37 14.80
C ASP A 396 19.28 -41.14 14.83
N ARG A 397 19.86 -39.98 14.53
CA ARG A 397 19.15 -38.86 13.89
C ARG A 397 19.58 -38.74 12.43
N ARG A 398 18.75 -39.23 11.51
CA ARG A 398 18.83 -38.87 10.09
C ARG A 398 18.45 -37.40 9.93
N ALA A 399 19.38 -36.56 9.48
CA ALA A 399 19.07 -35.25 8.92
C ALA A 399 19.14 -35.36 7.39
N ALA A 400 18.02 -35.09 6.72
CA ALA A 400 17.95 -35.14 5.26
C ALA A 400 18.28 -33.78 4.66
N ASP A 401 19.24 -33.78 3.74
CA ASP A 401 19.52 -32.69 2.82
C ASP A 401 18.36 -32.57 1.80
N HIS A 402 17.95 -31.35 1.43
CA HIS A 402 17.37 -30.93 0.13
C HIS A 402 17.00 -29.45 0.25
N ARG A 403 17.89 -28.52 -0.14
CA ARG A 403 18.20 -28.07 -1.51
C ARG A 403 17.01 -27.48 -2.26
N ALA A 404 17.18 -26.22 -2.69
CA ALA A 404 16.27 -25.55 -3.60
C ALA A 404 16.34 -26.13 -5.02
N ALA A 405 15.27 -25.95 -5.79
CA ALA A 405 15.22 -26.13 -7.23
C ALA A 405 14.69 -24.85 -7.88
N ASP A 406 15.27 -24.45 -9.01
CA ASP A 406 14.91 -23.25 -9.76
C ASP A 406 14.90 -23.58 -11.27
N HIS A 407 14.12 -22.82 -12.04
CA HIS A 407 14.19 -22.72 -13.51
C HIS A 407 14.09 -24.02 -14.36
N ARG A 408 12.96 -24.23 -15.07
CA ARG A 408 12.85 -23.99 -16.53
C ARG A 408 11.47 -24.34 -17.13
N ALA A 409 11.28 -23.89 -18.37
CA ALA A 409 10.10 -24.14 -19.19
C ALA A 409 10.29 -25.37 -20.11
N ALA A 410 9.19 -25.92 -20.60
CA ALA A 410 9.14 -26.79 -21.77
C ALA A 410 7.87 -26.49 -22.59
N ASP A 411 8.05 -26.26 -23.88
CA ASP A 411 7.00 -26.24 -24.90
C ASP A 411 6.77 -27.70 -25.38
N HIS A 412 5.57 -28.07 -25.81
CA HIS A 412 5.38 -29.09 -26.86
C HIS A 412 3.92 -29.12 -27.37
N ARG A 413 3.78 -29.33 -28.69
CA ARG A 413 2.51 -29.54 -29.41
C ARG A 413 2.28 -31.03 -29.70
N ALA A 414 1.02 -31.43 -29.91
CA ALA A 414 0.49 -32.03 -31.15
C ALA A 414 -0.60 -33.12 -30.95
N ALA A 415 -1.37 -33.35 -32.02
CA ALA A 415 -2.42 -34.36 -32.25
C ALA A 415 -3.68 -34.25 -31.33
N ASP A 416 -4.88 -33.94 -31.83
CA ASP A 416 -5.70 -34.53 -32.91
C ASP A 416 -6.39 -35.87 -32.57
N ARG A 417 -7.72 -35.81 -32.42
CA ARG A 417 -8.65 -36.47 -33.34
C ARG A 417 -10.06 -35.87 -33.23
N ALA A 418 -10.81 -35.92 -34.33
CA ALA A 418 -12.16 -35.37 -34.47
C ALA A 418 -13.23 -36.48 -34.56
N VAL A 419 -14.52 -36.12 -34.43
CA VAL A 419 -15.66 -36.56 -35.28
C VAL A 419 -16.99 -36.04 -34.70
N GLY A 420 -17.84 -35.46 -35.57
CA GLY A 420 -19.33 -35.46 -35.53
C GLY A 420 -20.09 -34.83 -34.35
N SER A 421 -21.32 -34.34 -34.51
CA SER A 421 -22.08 -33.99 -35.73
C SER A 421 -23.25 -33.03 -35.40
N ARG A 422 -23.61 -32.17 -36.36
CA ARG A 422 -24.88 -31.39 -36.43
C ARG A 422 -25.98 -32.28 -37.09
N PRO A 423 -27.31 -31.95 -37.11
CA PRO A 423 -27.84 -30.58 -37.31
C PRO A 423 -29.27 -30.20 -36.78
N ALA A 424 -29.61 -28.91 -37.00
CA ALA A 424 -30.92 -28.33 -37.42
C ALA A 424 -32.19 -28.29 -36.52
N GLY A 425 -33.00 -27.23 -36.78
CA GLY A 425 -34.38 -26.99 -36.30
C GLY A 425 -34.50 -26.15 -35.02
N GLY A 426 -35.31 -25.09 -34.91
CA GLY A 426 -36.14 -24.38 -35.90
C GLY A 426 -36.75 -23.06 -35.34
N ARG A 427 -37.29 -22.19 -36.20
CA ARG A 427 -38.11 -20.98 -35.95
C ARG A 427 -39.47 -21.16 -36.70
N PRO A 428 -40.56 -20.35 -36.54
CA PRO A 428 -40.62 -18.94 -36.11
C PRO A 428 -41.89 -18.45 -35.31
N ALA A 429 -41.88 -17.16 -34.94
CA ALA A 429 -42.96 -16.13 -34.98
C ALA A 429 -44.32 -16.21 -34.21
N GLY A 430 -44.84 -15.01 -33.88
CA GLY A 430 -46.21 -14.68 -33.42
C GLY A 430 -46.38 -14.55 -31.90
N SER A 431 -47.23 -13.68 -31.32
CA SER A 431 -47.93 -12.44 -31.77
C SER A 431 -48.56 -11.74 -30.54
N GLY A 432 -48.79 -10.41 -30.58
CA GLY A 432 -49.60 -9.69 -29.54
C GLY A 432 -51.12 -9.69 -29.85
N PRO A 433 -51.97 -8.79 -29.29
CA PRO A 433 -51.67 -7.68 -28.35
C PRO A 433 -52.77 -7.41 -27.24
N ALA A 434 -52.66 -6.24 -26.56
CA ALA A 434 -53.75 -5.34 -26.10
C ALA A 434 -54.39 -5.42 -24.67
N ALA A 435 -54.96 -4.26 -24.29
CA ALA A 435 -56.03 -3.94 -23.31
C ALA A 435 -55.72 -3.51 -21.85
N ASP A 436 -55.90 -2.20 -21.62
CA ASP A 436 -56.23 -1.44 -20.39
C ASP A 436 -57.80 -1.30 -20.31
N PRO A 437 -58.51 -0.62 -19.36
CA PRO A 437 -58.16 0.03 -18.08
C PRO A 437 -58.99 -0.38 -16.83
N GLY A 438 -58.59 0.13 -15.66
CA GLY A 438 -59.41 0.13 -14.42
C GLY A 438 -59.33 1.46 -13.63
N ARG A 439 -60.47 2.16 -13.46
CA ARG A 439 -60.56 3.46 -12.75
C ARG A 439 -60.86 3.32 -11.25
N SER A 440 -60.38 4.26 -10.42
CA SER A 440 -61.25 5.04 -9.50
C SER A 440 -60.52 6.29 -8.97
N ALA A 441 -61.27 7.33 -8.59
CA ALA A 441 -60.74 8.57 -8.00
C ALA A 441 -61.83 9.36 -7.22
N ALA A 442 -61.38 10.37 -6.46
CA ALA A 442 -62.14 11.31 -5.61
C ALA A 442 -62.67 10.75 -4.26
N GLY A 443 -62.74 11.55 -3.18
CA GLY A 443 -62.15 12.90 -3.00
C GLY A 443 -62.74 13.73 -1.85
N ARG A 444 -62.17 14.93 -1.66
CA ARG A 444 -62.69 16.15 -0.97
C ARG A 444 -63.37 16.03 0.40
N HIS A 445 -62.79 16.67 1.42
CA HIS A 445 -63.36 17.65 2.37
C HIS A 445 -62.36 17.84 3.55
N ALA A 446 -62.41 18.83 4.44
CA ALA A 446 -62.54 20.30 4.37
C ALA A 446 -62.90 20.83 5.78
N GLU A 447 -62.21 21.88 6.26
CA GLU A 447 -62.64 22.87 7.27
C GLU A 447 -62.74 22.57 8.81
N ARG A 448 -62.18 23.54 9.58
CA ARG A 448 -62.72 24.24 10.78
C ARG A 448 -62.79 23.57 12.19
N ARG A 449 -61.87 23.98 13.09
CA ARG A 449 -62.06 24.85 14.30
C ARG A 449 -60.98 24.56 15.38
N SER A 450 -60.59 25.40 16.36
CA SER A 450 -60.52 26.86 16.61
C SER A 450 -60.63 27.13 18.14
N SER A 451 -59.52 27.42 18.81
CA SER A 451 -59.46 28.14 20.11
C SER A 451 -58.06 28.75 20.30
N ARG A 452 -57.90 30.09 20.35
CA ARG A 452 -57.96 30.98 21.56
C ARG A 452 -56.81 30.67 22.55
N LEU A 453 -55.97 31.61 23.01
CA LEU A 453 -55.81 33.09 22.86
C LEU A 453 -54.27 33.41 23.03
N ALA A 454 -53.70 34.62 22.95
CA ALA A 454 -54.22 36.00 22.96
C ALA A 454 -53.46 36.93 21.95
N ARG A 455 -53.10 38.17 22.36
CA ARG A 455 -52.44 39.29 21.64
C ARG A 455 -52.06 40.39 22.68
N PRO A 456 -51.44 41.55 22.34
CA PRO A 456 -50.85 42.01 21.07
C PRO A 456 -49.37 42.53 21.19
N GLY A 457 -48.75 42.95 20.08
CA GLY A 457 -47.47 43.68 20.11
C GLY A 457 -46.75 43.92 18.77
N GLN A 458 -47.26 44.88 17.97
CA GLN A 458 -46.52 45.73 17.02
C GLN A 458 -45.94 45.17 15.68
N ASP A 459 -46.67 45.46 14.60
CA ASP A 459 -46.28 46.12 13.33
C ASP A 459 -45.22 45.50 12.37
N ASP A 460 -45.71 44.60 11.49
CA ASP A 460 -45.65 44.58 10.00
C ASP A 460 -44.40 44.92 9.13
N GLU A 461 -44.26 44.06 8.10
CA GLU A 461 -43.69 44.18 6.74
C GLU A 461 -42.15 44.19 6.43
N ASP A 462 -41.74 43.06 5.83
CA ASP A 462 -40.55 42.73 5.00
C ASP A 462 -40.71 43.36 3.57
N PRO A 463 -39.74 43.35 2.59
CA PRO A 463 -38.56 42.49 2.53
C PRO A 463 -37.25 43.04 1.91
N ALA A 464 -36.20 42.22 2.09
CA ALA A 464 -35.05 41.99 1.19
C ALA A 464 -34.10 43.14 0.79
N THR A 465 -32.82 43.00 1.16
CA THR A 465 -31.66 43.42 0.34
C THR A 465 -30.46 42.52 0.65
N VAL A 466 -29.76 42.05 -0.39
CA VAL A 466 -28.49 41.30 -0.27
C VAL A 466 -27.33 42.30 -0.24
N VAL A 467 -26.41 42.15 0.71
CA VAL A 467 -25.20 42.99 0.82
C VAL A 467 -23.96 42.10 0.93
N PHE A 468 -23.02 42.28 0.00
CA PHE A 468 -21.69 41.68 0.06
C PHE A 468 -20.76 42.52 0.96
N PRO A 469 -19.83 41.92 1.73
CA PRO A 469 -18.76 42.66 2.39
C PRO A 469 -17.71 43.15 1.36
N PRO A 470 -17.04 44.29 1.60
CA PRO A 470 -16.11 44.93 0.64
C PRO A 470 -14.69 44.34 0.65
N GLU A 471 -13.86 44.87 -0.27
CA GLU A 471 -12.57 44.34 -0.71
C GLU A 471 -11.38 44.54 0.24
N LEU A 472 -10.28 43.86 -0.08
CA LEU A 472 -8.99 43.91 0.62
C LEU A 472 -8.14 45.14 0.24
N PRO A 473 -7.34 45.69 1.17
CA PRO A 473 -6.14 46.46 0.87
C PRO A 473 -4.88 45.58 0.90
N GLU A 474 -4.02 45.70 -0.12
CA GLU A 474 -2.70 45.03 -0.20
C GLU A 474 -1.53 46.04 0.08
N PRO A 475 -0.24 45.65 0.10
CA PRO A 475 0.45 45.44 1.37
C PRO A 475 1.56 46.48 1.66
N ARG A 476 2.17 46.39 2.84
CA ARG A 476 3.46 47.03 3.16
C ARG A 476 4.34 46.13 4.02
N ASP A 477 5.61 46.03 3.64
CA ASP A 477 6.63 45.28 4.37
C ASP A 477 7.05 45.95 5.68
N SER A 478 7.16 45.16 6.76
CA SER A 478 8.30 45.27 7.69
C SER A 478 8.42 44.08 8.67
N ALA A 479 9.42 43.23 8.43
CA ALA A 479 10.25 42.51 9.41
C ALA A 479 9.63 41.72 10.60
N LEU A 480 9.87 40.40 10.55
CA LEU A 480 10.37 39.55 11.65
C LEU A 480 9.55 39.40 12.96
N THR A 481 8.77 38.32 13.08
CA THR A 481 8.88 37.37 14.24
C THR A 481 8.06 36.08 14.08
N GLY A 482 8.69 34.92 14.31
CA GLY A 482 8.04 33.66 14.71
C GLY A 482 7.29 32.84 13.65
N PRO A 483 7.39 31.49 13.65
CA PRO A 483 6.62 30.63 12.76
C PRO A 483 5.27 30.23 13.39
N GLN A 484 4.16 30.43 12.67
CA GLN A 484 2.89 29.75 12.95
C GLN A 484 2.73 28.54 12.03
N LEU A 485 2.42 27.40 12.64
CA LEU A 485 2.07 26.14 11.98
C LEU A 485 0.54 26.03 11.82
N LEU A 486 0.11 25.02 11.05
CA LEU A 486 -1.27 24.55 10.84
C LEU A 486 -2.09 25.31 9.78
N ARG A 487 -2.00 24.82 8.53
CA ARG A 487 -3.15 24.16 7.87
C ARG A 487 -2.65 22.94 7.10
#